data_AF-A0A7K9T3F7-F1
#
_entry.id   AF-A0A7K9T3F7-F1
#
_cell.length_a   1.000
_cell.length_b   1.000
_cell.length_c   1.000
_cell.angle_alpha   90.00
_cell.angle_beta   90.00
_cell.angle_gamma   90.00
#
_symmetry.space_group_name_H-M   'P 1'
#
loop_
_entity.id
_entity.type
_entity.pdbx_description
1 polymer ?
#
loop_
_entity_poly.entity_id
_entity_poly.type
_entity_poly.pdbx_seq_one_letter_code
_entity_poly.pdbx_strand_id
1 'polypeptide(L)' 'LSKSYGPIFTIHLGSRPCVVLSGYEVLREALVEHAEEFCGRGDFPAVQQWSHGNGESPA' A
#
# COMPACT_ATOMS: atom_id res chain seq x y z
N LEU A 1 9.96 10.71 -7.52
CA LEU A 1 8.51 10.97 -7.46
C LEU A 1 8.14 11.75 -6.21
N SER A 2 8.40 11.24 -5.00
CA SER A 2 8.10 11.96 -3.75
C SER A 2 8.69 13.38 -3.64
N LYS A 3 9.91 13.60 -4.15
CA LYS A 3 10.51 14.96 -4.22
C LYS A 3 9.71 15.97 -5.05
N SER A 4 8.94 15.51 -6.04
CA SER A 4 8.21 16.37 -6.98
C SER A 4 6.71 16.42 -6.68
N TYR A 5 6.14 15.33 -6.16
CA TYR A 5 4.70 15.18 -5.92
C TYR A 5 4.31 15.22 -4.44
N GLY A 6 5.29 15.29 -3.54
CA GLY A 6 5.06 15.28 -2.10
C GLY A 6 5.02 13.87 -1.49
N PRO A 7 4.73 13.79 -0.18
CA PRO A 7 4.82 12.55 0.58
C PRO A 7 3.72 11.53 0.26
N ILE A 8 2.57 11.99 -0.26
CA ILE A 8 1.43 11.15 -0.65
C ILE A 8 1.09 11.46 -2.11
N PHE A 9 1.12 10.45 -2.97
CA PHE A 9 0.76 10.61 -4.37
C PHE A 9 0.20 9.31 -4.96
N THR A 10 -0.55 9.44 -6.05
CA THR A 10 -1.12 8.28 -6.75
C THR A 10 -0.34 8.00 -8.03
N ILE A 11 -0.02 6.73 -8.26
CA ILE A 11 0.49 6.22 -9.54
C ILE A 11 -0.52 5.25 -10.14
N HIS A 12 -0.48 5.07 -11.45
CA HIS A 12 -1.30 4.06 -12.14
C HIS A 12 -0.39 2.92 -12.61
N LEU A 13 -0.59 1.73 -12.05
CA LEU A 13 0.04 0.49 -12.48
C LEU A 13 -0.90 -0.20 -13.48
N GLY A 14 -0.75 0.14 -14.77
CA GLY A 14 -1.73 -0.25 -15.79
C GLY A 14 -3.07 0.43 -15.52
N SER A 15 -4.14 -0.36 -15.44
CA SER A 15 -5.49 0.13 -15.09
C SER A 15 -5.72 0.31 -13.59
N ARG A 16 -4.74 -0.02 -12.74
CA ARG A 16 -4.90 -0.05 -11.28
C ARG A 16 -4.28 1.20 -10.64
N PRO A 17 -5.06 2.06 -10.00
CA PRO A 17 -4.51 3.15 -9.20
C PRO A 17 -3.86 2.60 -7.92
N CYS A 18 -2.72 3.17 -7.54
CA CYS A 18 -1.97 2.81 -6.33
C CYS A 18 -1.52 4.09 -5.62
N VAL A 19 -1.86 4.20 -4.34
CA VAL A 19 -1.41 5.29 -3.48
C VAL A 19 -0.04 4.93 -2.90
N VAL A 20 0.92 5.84 -3.05
CA VAL A 20 2.26 5.73 -2.49
C VAL A 20 2.36 6.65 -1.29
N LEU A 21 2.73 6.07 -0.14
CA LEU A 21 3.07 6.79 1.08
C LEU A 21 4.59 6.86 1.21
N SER A 22 5.13 8.05 1.45
CA SER A 22 6.57 8.27 1.58
C SER A 22 6.87 9.37 2.60
N GLY A 23 7.93 9.16 3.39
CA GLY A 23 8.28 10.05 4.50
C GLY A 23 7.88 9.47 5.85
N TYR A 24 8.66 9.81 6.88
CA TYR A 24 8.54 9.19 8.20
C TYR A 24 7.19 9.43 8.85
N GLU A 25 6.73 10.68 8.91
CA GLU A 25 5.47 11.04 9.59
C GLU A 25 4.27 10.30 8.99
N VAL A 26 4.16 10.29 7.65
CA VAL A 26 3.07 9.60 6.95
C VAL A 26 3.12 8.09 7.17
N LEU A 27 4.31 7.49 7.18
CA LEU A 27 4.45 6.06 7.43
C LEU A 27 4.16 5.70 8.90
N ARG A 28 4.53 6.56 9.85
CA ARG A 28 4.22 6.37 11.28
C ARG A 28 2.71 6.42 11.51
N GLU A 29 2.04 7.43 10.95
CA GLU A 29 0.58 7.55 11.05
C GLU A 29 -0.12 6.33 10.42
N ALA A 30 0.22 5.98 9.18
CA ALA A 30 -0.45 4.87 8.49
C ALA A 30 -0.13 3.49 9.07
N LEU A 31 1.14 3.19 9.35
CA LEU A 31 1.56 1.82 9.70
C LEU A 31 1.61 1.56 11.21
N VAL A 32 1.52 2.59 12.05
CA VAL A 32 1.55 2.44 13.51
C VAL A 32 0.25 2.91 14.14
N GLU A 33 -0.19 4.15 13.85
CA GLU A 33 -1.40 4.71 14.47
C GLU A 33 -2.68 4.12 13.85
N HIS A 34 -2.66 3.89 12.54
CA HIS A 34 -3.76 3.29 11.76
C HIS A 34 -3.44 1.87 11.27
N ALA A 35 -2.68 1.12 12.07
CA ALA A 35 -2.17 -0.19 11.65
C ALA A 35 -3.30 -1.17 11.28
N GLU A 36 -4.46 -1.12 11.95
CA GLU A 36 -5.60 -1.99 11.61
C GLU A 36 -6.17 -1.67 10.23
N GLU A 37 -6.30 -0.38 9.86
CA GLU A 37 -6.79 0.02 8.56
C GLU A 37 -5.80 -0.30 7.41
N PHE A 38 -4.49 -0.28 7.70
CA PHE A 38 -3.43 -0.47 6.70
C PHE A 38 -2.71 -1.83 6.77
N CYS A 39 -3.15 -2.79 7.60
CA CYS A 39 -2.50 -4.10 7.71
C CYS A 39 -2.77 -5.06 6.55
N GLY A 40 -3.71 -4.72 5.66
CA GLY A 40 -4.09 -5.54 4.51
C GLY A 40 -2.98 -5.69 3.47
N ARG A 41 -3.03 -6.78 2.69
CA ARG A 41 -2.16 -6.98 1.53
C ARG A 41 -2.86 -6.57 0.25
N GLY A 42 -2.14 -5.84 -0.61
CA GLY A 42 -2.63 -5.53 -1.94
C GLY A 42 -2.85 -6.79 -2.77
N ASP A 43 -3.97 -6.84 -3.49
CA ASP A 43 -4.36 -7.93 -4.39
C ASP A 43 -3.47 -7.94 -5.66
N PHE A 44 -2.21 -8.30 -5.53
CA PHE A 44 -1.31 -8.45 -6.67
C PHE A 44 -1.14 -9.94 -7.00
N PRO A 45 -1.47 -10.41 -8.22
CA PRO A 45 -1.42 -11.83 -8.56
C PRO A 45 -0.07 -12.50 -8.26
N ALA A 46 1.03 -11.79 -8.52
CA ALA A 46 2.38 -12.28 -8.21
C ALA A 46 2.60 -12.45 -6.69
N VAL A 47 2.04 -11.56 -5.87
CA VAL A 47 2.13 -11.62 -4.40
C VAL A 47 1.26 -12.74 -3.86
N GLN A 48 0.04 -12.90 -4.37
CA GLN A 48 -0.85 -14.02 -4.00
C GLN A 48 -0.22 -15.37 -4.33
N GLN A 49 0.34 -15.53 -5.53
CA GLN A 49 1.02 -16.77 -5.94
C GLN A 49 2.19 -17.10 -5.02
N TRP A 50 3.04 -16.12 -4.70
CA TRP A 50 4.17 -16.31 -3.79
C TRP A 50 3.71 -16.62 -2.34
N SER A 51 2.64 -15.99 -1.89
CA SER A 51 2.11 -16.16 -0.53
C SER A 51 1.23 -17.41 -0.38
N HIS A 52 1.02 -18.19 -1.45
CA HIS A 52 0.03 -19.27 -1.51
C HIS A 52 -1.39 -18.84 -1.09
N GLY A 53 -1.76 -17.58 -1.35
CA GLY A 53 -3.03 -16.99 -0.91
C GLY A 53 -3.09 -16.60 0.57
N ASN A 54 -2.03 -16.83 1.36
CA ASN A 54 -2.01 -16.45 2.77
C ASN A 54 -1.78 -14.93 2.89
N GLY A 55 -2.87 -14.18 3.12
CA GLY A 55 -2.83 -12.74 3.35
C GLY A 55 -3.96 -11.93 2.71
N GLU A 56 -4.97 -12.59 2.13
CA GLU A 56 -6.20 -11.91 1.70
C GLU A 56 -7.02 -11.49 2.93
N SER A 57 -7.46 -10.22 2.96
CA SER A 57 -8.40 -9.74 3.99
C SER A 57 -9.80 -10.27 3.66
N PRO A 58 -10.60 -10.70 4.64
CA PRO A 58 -12.01 -10.98 4.39
C PRO A 58 -12.68 -9.68 3.92
N ALA A 59 -13.49 -9.81 2.87
CA ALA A 59 -14.25 -8.73 2.25
C ALA A 59 -15.27 -8.09 3.20
#